data_AF-A0A7W0TI38-F1
#
_entry.id   AF-A0A7W0TI38-F1
#
_cell.length_a   1.000
_cell.length_b   1.000
_cell.length_c   1.000
_cell.angle_alpha   90.00
_cell.angle_beta   90.00
_cell.angle_gamma   90.00
#
_symmetry.space_group_name_H-M   'P 1'
#
loop_
_entity.id
_entity.type
_entity.pdbx_description
1 polymer ?
#
loop_
_entity_poly.entity_id
_entity_poly.type
_entity_poly.pdbx_seq_one_letter_code
_entity_poly.pdbx_strand_id
1 'polypeptide(L)'
;VPGVSRGGATLAAARARGFGRPDASRLSWEVGLPVLAAASGLKALRLARSGTQRARPAVVGALAAFASTLLAARAIGVERRAALWPWAAWRALLAAVILAVRHNRSR
;
A
#
# COMPACT_ATOMS: atom_id res chain seq x y z
N VAL A 1 -4.07 10.46 -4.70
CA VAL A 1 -2.83 10.68 -5.48
C VAL A 1 -2.12 9.35 -5.70
N PRO A 2 -2.02 8.84 -6.94
CA PRO A 2 -1.24 7.63 -7.26
C PRO A 2 0.23 7.77 -6.83
N GLY A 3 0.86 6.67 -6.40
CA GLY A 3 2.24 6.67 -5.89
C GLY A 3 2.40 7.07 -4.42
N VAL A 4 1.40 7.70 -3.81
CA VAL A 4 1.37 7.94 -2.35
C VAL A 4 0.93 6.68 -1.62
N SER A 5 1.77 6.17 -0.72
CA SER A 5 1.42 5.07 0.18
C SER A 5 0.31 5.49 1.12
N ARG A 6 -0.82 4.78 1.09
CA ARG A 6 -1.96 4.97 2.00
C ARG A 6 -1.51 4.91 3.46
N GLY A 7 -0.80 3.83 3.84
CA GLY A 7 -0.32 3.65 5.21
C GLY A 7 0.70 4.70 5.64
N GLY A 8 1.59 5.12 4.72
CA GLY A 8 2.53 6.20 4.99
C GLY A 8 1.84 7.55 5.20
N ALA A 9 0.82 7.86 4.41
CA ALA A 9 0.05 9.09 4.53
C ALA A 9 -0.72 9.16 5.86
N THR A 10 -1.40 8.07 6.25
CA THR A 10 -2.12 7.99 7.53
C THR A 10 -1.18 8.09 8.72
N LEU A 11 -0.04 7.39 8.68
CA LEU A 11 0.99 7.48 9.73
C LEU A 11 1.57 8.89 9.85
N ALA A 12 1.94 9.52 8.73
CA ALA A 12 2.50 10.86 8.73
C ALA A 12 1.50 11.89 9.27
N ALA A 13 0.23 11.82 8.85
CA ALA A 13 -0.82 12.70 9.32
C ALA A 13 -1.11 12.52 10.83
N ALA A 14 -1.16 11.28 11.32
CA ALA A 14 -1.35 11.00 12.73
C ALA A 14 -0.17 11.49 13.57
N ARG A 15 1.07 11.25 13.12
CA ARG A 15 2.29 11.72 13.78
C ARG A 15 2.37 13.25 13.81
N ALA A 16 1.97 13.94 12.74
CA ALA A 16 1.90 15.40 12.68
C ALA A 16 0.88 15.98 13.65
N ARG A 17 -0.15 15.20 14.03
CA ARG A 17 -1.17 15.55 15.03
C ARG A 17 -0.78 15.16 16.46
N GLY A 18 0.44 14.71 16.69
CA GLY A 18 0.95 14.40 18.04
C GLY A 18 0.73 12.96 18.54
N PHE A 19 0.07 12.08 17.75
CA PHE A 19 -0.18 10.69 18.17
C PHE A 19 1.12 9.92 18.37
N GLY A 20 1.23 9.09 19.41
CA GLY A 20 2.35 8.15 19.57
C GLY A 20 2.53 7.23 18.37
N ARG A 21 3.73 6.66 18.17
CA ARG A 21 3.96 5.70 17.07
C ARG A 21 3.02 4.48 17.13
N PRO A 22 2.76 3.87 18.30
CA PRO A 22 1.79 2.78 18.41
C PRO A 22 0.37 3.21 18.01
N ASP A 23 -0.10 4.35 18.51
CA ASP A 23 -1.46 4.84 18.25
C ASP A 23 -1.64 5.22 16.77
N ALA A 24 -0.65 5.88 16.19
CA ALA A 24 -0.63 6.19 14.76
C ALA A 24 -0.67 4.91 13.90
N SER A 25 0.05 3.87 14.31
CA SER A 25 0.03 2.56 13.65
C SER A 25 -1.34 1.91 13.76
N ARG A 26 -1.95 1.91 14.95
CA ARG A 26 -3.28 1.35 15.19
C ARG A 26 -4.34 2.04 14.34
N LEU A 27 -4.38 3.38 14.37
CA LEU A 27 -5.29 4.18 13.54
C LEU A 27 -5.11 3.90 12.05
N SER A 28 -3.87 3.75 11.58
CA SER A 28 -3.58 3.43 10.18
C SER A 28 -4.12 2.06 9.76
N TRP A 29 -4.19 1.09 10.67
CA TRP A 29 -4.79 -0.22 10.41
C TRP A 29 -6.32 -0.18 10.45
N GLU A 30 -6.88 0.46 11.46
CA GLU A 30 -8.33 0.60 11.65
C GLU A 30 -9.00 1.29 10.46
N VAL A 31 -8.41 2.38 9.96
CA VAL A 31 -8.90 3.06 8.74
C VAL A 31 -8.53 2.28 7.48
N GLY A 32 -7.39 1.58 7.51
CA GLY A 32 -6.82 0.90 6.37
C GLY A 32 -7.64 -0.26 5.83
N LEU A 33 -8.13 -1.12 6.74
CA LEU A 33 -8.87 -2.32 6.40
C LEU A 33 -10.20 -2.02 5.68
N PRO A 34 -11.11 -1.17 6.19
CA PRO A 34 -12.37 -0.90 5.51
C PRO A 34 -12.15 -0.23 4.14
N VAL A 35 -11.17 0.67 4.03
CA VAL A 35 -10.83 1.33 2.76
C VAL A 35 -10.31 0.32 1.72
N LEU A 36 -9.42 -0.59 2.12
CA LEU A 36 -8.91 -1.63 1.21
C LEU A 36 -9.98 -2.63 0.81
N ALA A 37 -10.85 -3.04 1.75
CA ALA A 37 -11.95 -3.95 1.48
C ALA A 37 -12.93 -3.34 0.47
N ALA A 38 -13.39 -2.10 0.71
CA ALA A 38 -14.30 -1.41 -0.19
C ALA A 38 -13.67 -1.20 -1.59
N ALA A 39 -12.42 -0.74 -1.65
CA ALA A 39 -11.74 -0.52 -2.92
C ALA A 39 -11.52 -1.82 -3.72
N SER A 40 -11.17 -2.91 -3.04
CA SER A 40 -10.99 -4.23 -3.66
C SER A 40 -12.33 -4.80 -4.14
N GLY A 41 -13.39 -4.69 -3.33
CA GLY A 41 -14.74 -5.11 -3.69
C GLY A 41 -15.27 -4.36 -4.92
N LEU A 42 -15.09 -3.04 -4.96
CA LEU A 42 -15.48 -2.23 -6.12
C LEU A 42 -14.73 -2.67 -7.40
N LYS A 43 -13.43 -2.97 -7.29
CA LYS A 43 -12.63 -3.48 -8.43
C LYS A 43 -13.09 -4.87 -8.87
N ALA A 44 -13.39 -5.76 -7.93
CA ALA A 44 -13.92 -7.09 -8.23
C ALA A 44 -15.28 -7.00 -8.96
N LEU A 45 -16.18 -6.13 -8.50
CA LEU A 45 -17.47 -5.89 -9.15
C LEU A 45 -17.30 -5.35 -10.57
N ARG A 46 -16.41 -4.38 -10.77
CA ARG A 46 -16.09 -3.85 -12.11
C ARG A 46 -15.51 -4.93 -13.02
N LEU A 47 -14.64 -5.78 -12.50
CA LEU A 47 -14.06 -6.88 -13.27
C LEU A 47 -15.14 -7.90 -13.67
N ALA A 48 -16.02 -8.29 -12.76
CA ALA A 48 -17.14 -9.20 -13.04
C ALA A 48 -18.06 -8.66 -14.13
N ARG A 49 -18.31 -7.33 -14.14
CA ARG A 49 -19.14 -6.66 -15.15
C ARG A 49 -18.41 -6.38 -16.48
N SER A 50 -17.09 -6.51 -16.53
CA SER A 50 -16.29 -6.09 -17.69
C SER A 50 -16.35 -7.05 -18.88
N GLY A 51 -16.84 -8.29 -18.69
CA GLY A 51 -16.80 -9.33 -19.72
C GLY A 51 -15.39 -9.75 -20.16
N THR A 52 -14.34 -9.29 -19.46
CA THR A 52 -12.95 -9.54 -19.86
C THR A 52 -12.49 -10.94 -19.48
N GLN A 53 -11.62 -11.53 -20.32
CA GLN A 53 -10.93 -12.80 -20.03
C GLN A 53 -9.91 -12.70 -18.88
N ARG A 54 -9.77 -11.52 -18.26
CA ARG A 54 -8.80 -11.24 -17.18
C ARG A 54 -9.30 -11.70 -15.81
N ALA A 55 -10.53 -12.21 -15.69
CA ALA A 55 -11.07 -12.68 -14.41
C ALA A 55 -10.21 -13.79 -13.78
N ARG A 56 -9.82 -14.81 -14.55
CA ARG A 56 -8.98 -15.91 -14.08
C ARG A 56 -7.61 -15.46 -13.55
N PRO A 57 -6.77 -14.73 -14.31
CA PRO A 57 -5.48 -14.26 -13.80
C PRO A 57 -5.63 -13.28 -12.63
N ALA A 58 -6.71 -12.51 -12.55
CA ALA A 58 -6.97 -11.64 -11.41
C ALA A 58 -7.23 -12.41 -10.12
N VAL A 59 -7.96 -13.53 -10.17
CA VAL A 59 -8.18 -14.40 -9.00
C VAL A 59 -6.86 -14.99 -8.51
N VAL A 60 -6.03 -15.51 -9.42
CA VAL A 60 -4.71 -16.04 -9.08
C VAL A 60 -3.83 -14.96 -8.44
N GLY A 61 -3.80 -13.77 -9.04
CA GLY A 61 -3.06 -12.63 -8.49
C GLY A 61 -3.58 -12.18 -7.12
N ALA A 62 -4.89 -12.22 -6.89
CA ALA A 62 -5.50 -11.89 -5.60
C ALA A 62 -5.11 -12.89 -4.51
N LEU A 63 -5.16 -14.20 -4.81
CA LEU A 63 -4.74 -15.24 -3.88
C LEU A 63 -3.24 -15.16 -3.56
N ALA A 64 -2.41 -14.94 -4.57
CA ALA A 64 -0.96 -14.76 -4.39
C ALA A 64 -0.65 -13.52 -3.54
N ALA A 65 -1.32 -12.39 -3.81
CA ALA A 65 -1.16 -11.18 -3.01
C ALA A 65 -1.63 -11.35 -1.56
N PHE A 66 -2.73 -12.07 -1.35
CA PHE A 66 -3.22 -12.40 0.00
C PHE A 66 -2.22 -13.26 0.77
N ALA A 67 -1.76 -14.36 0.18
CA ALA A 67 -0.78 -15.25 0.78
C ALA A 67 0.53 -14.51 1.11
N SER A 68 1.05 -13.72 0.15
CA SER A 68 2.25 -12.91 0.35
C SER A 68 2.09 -11.90 1.49
N THR A 69 0.96 -11.20 1.54
CA THR A 69 0.67 -10.22 2.61
C THR A 69 0.55 -10.91 3.97
N LEU A 70 -0.12 -12.06 4.03
CA LEU A 70 -0.28 -12.84 5.26
C LEU A 70 1.08 -13.32 5.79
N LEU A 71 1.91 -13.88 4.93
CA LEU A 71 3.26 -14.33 5.28
C LEU A 71 4.12 -13.16 5.77
N ALA A 72 4.12 -12.03 5.05
CA ALA A 72 4.85 -10.83 5.45
C ALA A 72 4.37 -10.32 6.81
N ALA A 73 3.05 -10.21 7.01
CA ALA A 73 2.47 -9.77 8.28
C ALA A 73 2.90 -10.65 9.47
N ARG A 74 3.06 -11.97 9.25
CA ARG A 74 3.55 -12.90 10.27
C ARG A 74 5.06 -12.82 10.50
N ALA A 75 5.83 -12.57 9.44
CA ALA A 75 7.29 -12.54 9.51
C ALA A 75 7.84 -11.25 10.14
N ILE A 76 7.32 -10.09 9.76
CA ILE A 76 7.84 -8.77 10.18
C ILE A 76 6.91 -8.02 11.14
N GLY A 77 5.74 -8.57 11.42
CA GLY A 77 4.72 -7.91 12.22
C GLY A 77 3.96 -6.83 11.44
N VAL A 78 2.80 -6.48 12.00
CA VAL A 78 1.83 -5.57 11.39
C VAL A 78 2.05 -4.13 11.87
N GLU A 79 2.56 -3.97 13.08
CA GLU A 79 2.71 -2.68 13.73
C GLU A 79 4.03 -1.98 13.40
N ARG A 80 3.96 -0.68 13.12
CA ARG A 80 5.13 0.16 12.85
C ARG A 80 5.49 0.99 14.08
N ARG A 81 6.35 0.44 14.93
CA ARG A 81 6.85 1.10 16.15
C ARG A 81 8.18 1.84 15.92
N ALA A 82 8.92 1.47 14.88
CA ALA A 82 10.19 2.08 14.51
C ALA A 82 10.04 3.48 13.87
N ALA A 83 11.15 4.20 13.77
CA ALA A 83 11.18 5.49 13.09
C ALA A 83 10.80 5.35 11.60
N LEU A 84 10.11 6.35 11.05
CA LEU A 84 9.63 6.34 9.67
C LEU A 84 10.71 6.74 8.66
N TRP A 85 11.83 7.34 9.11
CA TRP A 85 12.86 7.88 8.23
C TRP A 85 13.50 6.86 7.27
N PRO A 86 13.75 5.58 7.63
CA PRO A 86 14.35 4.62 6.68
C PRO A 86 13.42 4.36 5.49
N TRP A 87 12.11 4.29 5.76
CA TRP A 87 11.08 4.11 4.75
C TRP A 87 10.91 5.36 3.88
N ALA A 88 11.05 6.55 4.46
CA ALA A 88 11.04 7.80 3.71
C ALA A 88 12.23 7.88 2.75
N ALA A 89 13.44 7.56 3.24
CA ALA A 89 14.66 7.53 2.43
C ALA A 89 14.56 6.52 1.29
N TRP A 90 14.09 5.29 1.57
CA TRP A 90 13.83 4.28 0.55
C TRP A 90 12.88 4.79 -0.55
N ARG A 91 11.78 5.47 -0.16
CA ARG A 91 10.81 6.00 -1.13
C ARG A 91 11.35 7.19 -1.92
N ALA A 92 12.20 8.03 -1.31
CA ALA A 92 12.88 9.11 -2.01
C ALA A 92 13.86 8.56 -3.06
N LEU A 93 14.62 7.52 -2.69
CA LEU A 93 15.50 6.81 -3.63
C LEU A 93 14.70 6.19 -4.79
N LEU A 94 13.61 5.47 -4.49
CA LEU A 94 12.74 4.90 -5.51
C LEU A 94 12.17 5.98 -6.45
N ALA A 95 11.77 7.13 -5.92
CA ALA A 95 11.30 8.25 -6.73
C ALA A 95 12.39 8.79 -7.66
N ALA A 96 13.63 8.93 -7.17
CA ALA A 96 14.76 9.35 -7.98
C ALA A 96 15.03 8.36 -9.13
N VAL A 97 15.00 7.05 -8.86
CA VAL A 97 15.15 6.00 -9.89
C VAL A 97 14.06 6.10 -10.95
N ILE A 98 12.79 6.24 -10.54
CA ILE A 98 11.67 6.37 -11.48
C ILE A 98 11.85 7.61 -12.38
N LEU A 99 12.29 8.74 -11.82
CA LEU A 99 12.55 9.96 -12.59
C LEU A 99 13.70 9.78 -13.58
N ALA A 100 14.80 9.13 -13.17
CA ALA A 100 15.93 8.84 -14.05
C ALA A 100 15.53 7.93 -15.23
N VAL A 101 14.77 6.86 -14.96
CA VAL A 101 14.27 5.95 -16.01
C VAL A 101 13.33 6.69 -16.95
N ARG A 102 12.42 7.52 -16.43
CA ARG A 102 11.51 8.31 -17.24
C ARG A 102 12.28 9.28 -18.15
N HIS A 103 13.28 9.98 -17.60
CA HIS A 103 14.10 10.93 -18.34
C HIS A 103 14.87 10.26 -19.48
N ASN A 104 15.42 9.08 -19.25
CA ASN A 104 16.13 8.32 -20.28
C ASN A 104 15.22 7.78 -21.39
N ARG A 105 13.93 7.52 -21.11
CA ARG A 105 12.96 7.11 -22.13
C ARG A 105 12.40 8.25 -22.96
N SER A 106 12.55 9.49 -22.49
CA SER A 106 12.13 10.70 -23.21
C SER A 106 13.23 11.32 -24.07
N ARG A 107 14.44 10.76 -24.03
CA ARG A 107 15.53 11.05 -24.97
C ARG A 107 15.54 9.99 -26.05
#